data_AF-A0A2E9GZV7-F1
#
_entry.id   AF-A0A2E9GZV7-F1
#
_cell.length_a   1.000
_cell.length_b   1.000
_cell.length_c   1.000
_cell.angle_alpha   90.00
_cell.angle_beta   90.00
_cell.angle_gamma   90.00
#
_symmetry.space_group_name_H-M   'P 1'
#
loop_
_entity.id
_entity.type
_entity.pdbx_description
1 polymer ?
#
loop_
_entity_poly.entity_id
_entity_poly.type
_entity_poly.pdbx_seq_one_letter_code
_entity_poly.pdbx_strand_id
1 'polypeptide(L)'
;MSAAELARGLRVDATTITRRLSRMGAQVIKTGDGRATRWYVRRTLPMLPVLEVLPIYRVERNGAAGKMARLHIVYPDDSYLVEYFRVDDASGEAYAEWKFYESLPWWLSDMRPQGFLGRSFAKRLRTEGVPLESDPNKWSEDDVLAVLAKFPQDHVGNLLVGDLAYTHWLQSAQEAAISDQQAGAKAEAIARGEHFDSSAKGEQPKFTTMLTEGECIVKFSGHVTQTEIDSVANRWADLLQAEALAATALNGLVADIAAHNRTFCVQGRTLLASKRFDRTPEGGRVGVNSFSSLDSEFVGKANGNWPEIADTLYQQGVITENAVTQCKVAWAFGQLIANSDMHLGNVSALNWGGRPFELAPIYDMLPMHFSPNSAGDLPSEPYHIGFNPSVPKICWQTAYAAAEDFWHHVLASGVISEHFKDLAKQQLQVVEQFAVTIKKMA
;
A
#
# COMPACT_ATOMS: atom_id res chain seq x y z
N MET A 1 -8.20 9.51 -30.03
CA MET A 1 -8.57 10.72 -30.80
C MET A 1 -9.87 10.52 -31.57
N SER A 2 -10.60 11.57 -31.94
CA SER A 2 -11.76 11.49 -32.83
C SER A 2 -11.35 11.39 -34.31
N ALA A 3 -12.25 10.88 -35.16
CA ALA A 3 -11.99 10.79 -36.61
C ALA A 3 -11.78 12.18 -37.25
N ALA A 4 -12.45 13.22 -36.73
CA ALA A 4 -12.31 14.59 -37.22
C ALA A 4 -10.93 15.20 -36.87
N GLU A 5 -10.40 14.93 -35.68
CA GLU A 5 -9.06 15.37 -35.29
C GLU A 5 -7.98 14.68 -36.13
N LEU A 6 -8.10 13.37 -36.33
CA LEU A 6 -7.19 12.58 -37.17
C LEU A 6 -7.24 13.05 -38.64
N ALA A 7 -8.43 13.31 -39.16
CA ALA A 7 -8.66 13.83 -40.51
C ALA A 7 -7.96 15.17 -40.73
N ARG A 8 -8.08 16.09 -39.76
CA ARG A 8 -7.41 17.39 -39.79
C ARG A 8 -5.88 17.25 -39.80
N GLY A 9 -5.33 16.40 -38.95
CA GLY A 9 -3.89 16.15 -38.87
C GLY A 9 -3.33 15.50 -40.14
N LEU A 10 -4.09 14.57 -40.73
CA LEU A 10 -3.68 13.80 -41.92
C LEU A 10 -4.11 14.44 -43.25
N ARG A 11 -4.81 15.59 -43.21
CA ARG A 11 -5.34 16.32 -44.38
C ARG A 11 -6.18 15.45 -45.32
N VAL A 12 -7.09 14.66 -44.74
CA VAL A 12 -8.05 13.80 -45.47
C VAL A 12 -9.45 13.94 -44.87
N ASP A 13 -10.47 13.40 -45.54
CA ASP A 13 -11.84 13.40 -45.01
C ASP A 13 -12.03 12.48 -43.80
N ALA A 14 -12.88 12.90 -42.86
CA ALA A 14 -13.23 12.10 -41.68
C ALA A 14 -13.86 10.75 -42.04
N THR A 15 -14.64 10.68 -43.12
CA THR A 15 -15.20 9.42 -43.66
C THR A 15 -14.10 8.48 -44.15
N THR A 16 -13.04 9.01 -44.75
CA THR A 16 -11.86 8.23 -45.14
C THR A 16 -11.14 7.68 -43.91
N ILE A 17 -10.98 8.47 -42.86
CA ILE A 17 -10.39 8.00 -41.59
C ILE A 17 -11.24 6.89 -40.97
N THR A 18 -12.53 7.10 -40.75
CA THR A 18 -13.41 6.09 -40.15
C THR A 18 -13.41 4.79 -40.94
N ARG A 19 -13.46 4.87 -42.28
CA ARG A 19 -13.38 3.68 -43.15
C ARG A 19 -12.04 2.95 -43.03
N ARG A 20 -10.91 3.69 -42.96
CA ARG A 20 -9.57 3.09 -42.81
C ARG A 20 -9.41 2.44 -41.44
N LEU A 21 -9.78 3.12 -40.36
CA LEU A 21 -9.71 2.59 -39.00
C LEU A 21 -10.59 1.35 -38.83
N SER A 22 -11.81 1.36 -39.37
CA SER A 22 -12.70 0.18 -39.33
C SER A 22 -12.10 -1.04 -40.03
N ARG A 23 -11.26 -0.85 -41.05
CA ARG A 23 -10.55 -1.95 -41.75
C ARG A 23 -9.36 -2.51 -40.97
N MET A 24 -8.84 -1.77 -39.97
CA MET A 24 -7.73 -2.25 -39.13
C MET A 24 -8.17 -3.30 -38.11
N GLY A 25 -9.47 -3.51 -37.94
CA GLY A 25 -10.03 -4.58 -37.10
C GLY A 25 -9.50 -4.51 -35.67
N ALA A 26 -8.97 -5.63 -35.18
CA ALA A 26 -8.50 -5.79 -33.80
C ALA A 26 -7.30 -4.89 -33.41
N GLN A 27 -6.64 -4.23 -34.36
CA GLN A 27 -5.53 -3.31 -34.07
C GLN A 27 -6.00 -1.97 -33.48
N VAL A 28 -7.29 -1.64 -33.62
CA VAL A 28 -7.85 -0.40 -33.11
C VAL A 28 -9.10 -0.67 -32.27
N ILE A 29 -9.35 0.21 -31.30
CA ILE A 29 -10.56 0.19 -30.48
C ILE A 29 -11.34 1.46 -30.79
N LYS A 30 -12.63 1.29 -31.10
CA LYS A 30 -13.59 2.38 -31.19
C LYS A 30 -14.40 2.42 -29.90
N THR A 31 -14.44 3.56 -29.23
CA THR A 31 -15.28 3.79 -28.04
C THR A 31 -16.20 4.99 -28.25
N GLY A 32 -17.31 5.04 -27.51
CA GLY A 32 -18.30 6.11 -27.57
C GLY A 32 -19.07 6.17 -28.90
N ASP A 33 -20.10 7.02 -28.93
CA ASP A 33 -20.98 7.19 -30.08
C ASP A 33 -21.07 8.64 -30.55
N GLY A 34 -21.44 8.82 -31.83
CA GLY A 34 -21.57 10.13 -32.46
C GLY A 34 -20.33 11.00 -32.26
N ARG A 35 -20.51 12.18 -31.66
CA ARG A 35 -19.43 13.15 -31.38
C ARG A 35 -18.45 12.68 -30.29
N ALA A 36 -18.88 11.78 -29.41
CA ALA A 36 -18.04 11.20 -28.36
C ALA A 36 -17.14 10.07 -28.88
N THR A 37 -17.30 9.64 -30.15
CA THR A 37 -16.49 8.56 -30.73
C THR A 37 -15.00 8.88 -30.61
N ARG A 38 -14.23 7.95 -30.04
CA ARG A 38 -12.77 7.98 -29.97
C ARG A 38 -12.18 6.67 -30.50
N TRP A 39 -11.00 6.80 -31.09
CA TRP A 39 -10.20 5.69 -31.60
C TRP A 39 -8.87 5.63 -30.88
N TYR A 40 -8.47 4.40 -30.55
CA TYR A 40 -7.22 4.05 -29.86
C TYR A 40 -6.52 2.94 -30.65
N VAL A 41 -5.20 3.01 -30.75
CA VAL A 41 -4.39 1.98 -31.41
C VAL A 41 -3.85 1.05 -30.33
N ARG A 42 -4.09 -0.25 -30.47
CA ARG A 42 -3.53 -1.25 -29.55
C ARG A 42 -2.05 -1.47 -29.81
N ARG A 43 -1.32 -1.84 -28.78
CA ARG A 43 0.08 -2.24 -28.87
C ARG A 43 0.33 -3.50 -28.04
N THR A 44 1.46 -4.14 -28.30
CA THR A 44 1.95 -5.29 -27.52
C THR A 44 3.04 -4.80 -26.57
N LEU A 45 3.37 -5.61 -25.56
CA LEU A 45 4.53 -5.41 -24.70
C LEU A 45 5.57 -6.50 -24.98
N PRO A 46 6.87 -6.28 -24.70
CA PRO A 46 7.88 -7.31 -24.86
C PRO A 46 7.54 -8.62 -24.11
N MET A 47 6.97 -8.49 -22.91
CA MET A 47 6.57 -9.62 -22.07
C MET A 47 5.17 -10.20 -22.38
N LEU A 48 4.33 -9.42 -23.09
CA LEU A 48 2.98 -9.76 -23.55
C LEU A 48 2.91 -9.54 -25.09
N PRO A 49 3.51 -10.44 -25.89
CA PRO A 49 3.79 -10.20 -27.31
C PRO A 49 2.56 -10.35 -28.23
N VAL A 50 1.42 -10.74 -27.67
CA VAL A 50 0.13 -10.81 -28.37
C VAL A 50 -0.68 -9.55 -28.02
N LEU A 51 -1.62 -9.15 -28.89
CA LEU A 51 -2.60 -8.10 -28.59
C LEU A 51 -3.55 -8.56 -27.48
N GLU A 52 -3.02 -8.67 -26.27
CA GLU A 52 -3.76 -9.12 -25.10
C GLU A 52 -4.78 -8.07 -24.67
N VAL A 53 -5.89 -8.59 -24.17
CA VAL A 53 -6.88 -7.81 -23.44
C VAL A 53 -6.90 -8.43 -22.05
N LEU A 54 -6.40 -7.71 -21.06
CA LEU A 54 -6.23 -8.23 -19.72
C LEU A 54 -7.56 -8.11 -18.98
N PRO A 55 -8.27 -9.21 -18.68
CA PRO A 55 -9.40 -9.15 -17.77
C PRO A 55 -8.91 -8.75 -16.38
N ILE A 56 -9.64 -7.86 -15.74
CA ILE A 56 -9.43 -7.48 -14.35
C ILE A 56 -10.50 -8.16 -13.53
N TYR A 57 -10.09 -9.09 -12.67
CA TYR A 57 -10.98 -9.76 -11.74
C TYR A 57 -10.89 -9.08 -10.38
N ARG A 58 -12.03 -9.04 -9.69
CA ARG A 58 -12.15 -8.58 -8.31
C ARG A 58 -12.59 -9.76 -7.46
N VAL A 59 -11.81 -10.08 -6.43
CA VAL A 59 -12.19 -11.04 -5.39
C VAL A 59 -13.03 -10.29 -4.36
N GLU A 60 -14.23 -10.78 -4.13
CA GLU A 60 -15.17 -10.24 -3.16
C GLU A 60 -14.89 -10.80 -1.76
N ARG A 61 -15.50 -10.18 -0.74
CA ARG A 61 -15.32 -10.56 0.67
C ARG A 61 -15.75 -11.97 1.00
N ASN A 62 -16.68 -12.53 0.24
CA ASN A 62 -17.16 -13.89 0.42
C ASN A 62 -16.31 -14.94 -0.34
N GLY A 63 -15.19 -14.53 -0.93
CA GLY A 63 -14.34 -15.42 -1.72
C GLY A 63 -14.83 -15.68 -3.14
N ALA A 64 -15.93 -15.05 -3.60
CA ALA A 64 -16.31 -15.10 -5.01
C ALA A 64 -15.46 -14.12 -5.83
N ALA A 65 -15.26 -14.41 -7.11
CA ALA A 65 -14.58 -13.49 -8.02
C ALA A 65 -15.52 -13.03 -9.14
N GLY A 66 -15.55 -11.72 -9.38
CA GLY A 66 -16.27 -11.09 -10.49
C GLY A 66 -15.31 -10.47 -11.49
N LYS A 67 -15.69 -10.44 -12.77
CA LYS A 67 -14.93 -9.68 -13.77
C LYS A 67 -15.35 -8.21 -13.70
N MET A 68 -14.42 -7.34 -13.31
CA MET A 68 -14.65 -5.91 -13.11
C MET A 68 -14.45 -5.10 -14.40
N ALA A 69 -13.43 -5.45 -15.19
CA ALA A 69 -13.06 -4.69 -16.37
C ALA A 69 -12.26 -5.52 -17.38
N ARG A 70 -12.01 -4.93 -18.54
CA ARG A 70 -10.95 -5.30 -19.47
C ARG A 70 -9.99 -4.13 -19.64
N LEU A 71 -8.70 -4.40 -19.51
CA LEU A 71 -7.64 -3.43 -19.73
C LEU A 71 -6.98 -3.71 -21.08
N HIS A 72 -6.94 -2.68 -21.91
CA HIS A 72 -6.30 -2.68 -23.22
C HIS A 72 -5.01 -1.86 -23.19
N ILE A 73 -3.95 -2.43 -23.73
CA ILE A 73 -2.66 -1.77 -23.89
C ILE A 73 -2.71 -0.99 -25.20
N VAL A 74 -2.62 0.34 -25.12
CA VAL A 74 -2.81 1.25 -26.26
C VAL A 74 -1.70 2.28 -26.32
N TYR A 75 -1.49 2.90 -27.48
CA TYR A 75 -0.56 4.03 -27.61
C TYR A 75 -1.08 5.31 -26.93
N PRO A 76 -0.19 6.19 -26.43
CA PRO A 76 1.29 6.06 -26.40
C PRO A 76 1.78 5.02 -25.39
N ASP A 77 3.10 4.84 -25.28
CA ASP A 77 3.67 3.94 -24.26
C ASP A 77 3.19 4.32 -22.85
N ASP A 78 3.14 3.34 -21.94
CA ASP A 78 2.59 3.48 -20.58
C ASP A 78 1.12 3.94 -20.49
N SER A 79 0.36 3.94 -21.60
CA SER A 79 -1.06 4.28 -21.61
C SER A 79 -1.99 3.08 -21.78
N TYR A 80 -3.18 3.18 -21.16
CA TYR A 80 -4.15 2.08 -21.12
C TYR A 80 -5.57 2.58 -21.36
N LEU A 81 -6.39 1.72 -21.95
CA LEU A 81 -7.82 1.93 -22.10
C LEU A 81 -8.57 0.84 -21.35
N VAL A 82 -9.42 1.24 -20.41
CA VAL A 82 -10.17 0.32 -19.56
C VAL A 82 -11.65 0.35 -19.96
N GLU A 83 -12.19 -0.83 -20.27
CA GLU A 83 -13.61 -1.12 -20.42
C GLU A 83 -14.14 -1.65 -19.08
N TYR A 84 -14.84 -0.82 -18.33
CA TYR A 84 -15.47 -1.23 -17.09
C TYR A 84 -16.85 -1.84 -17.34
N PHE A 85 -17.15 -2.93 -16.63
CA PHE A 85 -18.49 -3.49 -16.60
C PHE A 85 -19.27 -2.86 -15.44
N ARG A 86 -20.33 -2.13 -15.78
CA ARG A 86 -21.19 -1.41 -14.83
C ARG A 86 -22.61 -1.94 -14.92
N VAL A 87 -23.35 -1.73 -13.85
CA VAL A 87 -24.80 -1.90 -13.78
C VAL A 87 -25.36 -0.55 -13.38
N ASP A 88 -26.36 -0.07 -14.11
CA ASP A 88 -27.07 1.14 -13.75
C ASP A 88 -27.99 0.85 -12.56
N ASP A 89 -27.83 1.59 -11.46
CA ASP A 89 -28.54 1.31 -10.21
C ASP A 89 -30.07 1.49 -10.31
N ALA A 90 -30.55 2.32 -11.24
CA ALA A 90 -31.97 2.62 -11.38
C ALA A 90 -32.69 1.59 -12.27
N SER A 91 -32.05 1.18 -13.36
CA SER A 91 -32.62 0.28 -14.38
C SER A 91 -32.18 -1.17 -14.22
N GLY A 92 -31.05 -1.43 -13.54
CA GLY A 92 -30.41 -2.73 -13.48
C GLY A 92 -29.73 -3.14 -14.79
N GLU A 93 -29.66 -2.26 -15.78
CA GLU A 93 -29.08 -2.57 -17.09
C GLU A 93 -27.55 -2.54 -17.03
N ALA A 94 -26.92 -3.56 -17.61
CA ALA A 94 -25.47 -3.61 -17.72
C ALA A 94 -24.98 -2.75 -18.88
N TYR A 95 -23.95 -1.94 -18.65
CA TYR A 95 -23.32 -1.12 -19.69
C TYR A 95 -21.79 -1.08 -19.55
N ALA A 96 -21.13 -0.70 -20.63
CA ALA A 96 -19.68 -0.55 -20.69
C ALA A 96 -19.27 0.93 -20.54
N GLU A 97 -18.48 1.23 -19.52
CA GLU A 97 -17.87 2.55 -19.33
C GLU A 97 -16.42 2.49 -19.79
N TRP A 98 -16.02 3.41 -20.68
CA TRP A 98 -14.66 3.45 -21.23
C TRP A 98 -13.87 4.60 -20.63
N LYS A 99 -12.70 4.31 -20.06
CA LYS A 99 -11.78 5.33 -19.54
C LYS A 99 -10.37 5.11 -20.07
N PHE A 100 -9.78 6.18 -20.57
CA PHE A 100 -8.37 6.22 -20.96
C PHE A 100 -7.53 6.69 -19.77
N TYR A 101 -6.38 6.07 -19.58
CA TYR A 101 -5.38 6.41 -18.59
C TYR A 101 -4.04 6.67 -19.27
N GLU A 102 -3.40 7.79 -18.90
CA GLU A 102 -2.07 8.19 -19.38
C GLU A 102 -0.92 7.51 -18.62
N SER A 103 -1.26 6.70 -17.62
CA SER A 103 -0.38 5.87 -16.80
C SER A 103 -1.15 4.64 -16.32
N LEU A 104 -0.53 3.76 -15.53
CA LEU A 104 -1.24 2.63 -14.93
C LEU A 104 -2.45 3.12 -14.12
N PRO A 105 -3.64 2.50 -14.26
CA PRO A 105 -4.81 2.92 -13.48
C PRO A 105 -4.50 2.94 -11.99
N TRP A 106 -4.87 4.01 -11.29
CA TRP A 106 -4.52 4.25 -9.89
C TRP A 106 -4.84 3.08 -8.94
N TRP A 107 -5.91 2.33 -9.21
CA TRP A 107 -6.32 1.14 -8.45
C TRP A 107 -5.42 -0.09 -8.67
N LEU A 108 -4.41 -0.01 -9.54
CA LEU A 108 -3.31 -0.98 -9.66
C LEU A 108 -1.99 -0.44 -9.11
N SER A 109 -1.86 0.86 -8.84
CA SER A 109 -0.58 1.47 -8.49
C SER A 109 0.04 0.85 -7.24
N ASP A 110 -0.78 0.54 -6.23
CA ASP A 110 -0.33 -0.08 -4.98
C ASP A 110 0.09 -1.55 -5.14
N MET A 111 -0.27 -2.20 -6.26
CA MET A 111 0.14 -3.59 -6.56
C MET A 111 1.58 -3.68 -7.07
N ARG A 112 2.21 -2.54 -7.41
CA ARG A 112 3.61 -2.46 -7.85
C ARG A 112 4.52 -3.18 -6.84
N PRO A 113 5.37 -4.11 -7.27
CA PRO A 113 6.37 -4.69 -6.39
C PRO A 113 7.31 -3.60 -5.85
N GLN A 114 7.40 -3.47 -4.53
CA GLN A 114 8.24 -2.47 -3.88
C GLN A 114 8.81 -2.96 -2.54
N GLY A 115 9.78 -2.20 -2.01
CA GLY A 115 10.49 -2.51 -0.77
C GLY A 115 11.15 -3.90 -0.78
N PHE A 116 11.33 -4.47 0.41
CA PHE A 116 12.04 -5.73 0.61
C PHE A 116 11.46 -6.90 -0.23
N LEU A 117 10.13 -7.06 -0.23
CA LEU A 117 9.47 -8.14 -0.97
C LEU A 117 9.53 -7.92 -2.48
N GLY A 118 9.29 -6.69 -2.94
CA GLY A 118 9.35 -6.36 -4.35
C GLY A 118 10.75 -6.52 -4.95
N ARG A 119 11.79 -6.09 -4.23
CA ARG A 119 13.19 -6.28 -4.66
C ARG A 119 13.59 -7.74 -4.67
N SER A 120 13.19 -8.50 -3.66
CA SER A 120 13.43 -9.95 -3.63
C SER A 120 12.78 -10.65 -4.83
N PHE A 121 11.54 -10.28 -5.15
CA PHE A 121 10.82 -10.77 -6.31
C PHE A 121 11.48 -10.36 -7.64
N ALA A 122 11.82 -9.08 -7.82
CA ALA A 122 12.50 -8.57 -9.01
C ALA A 122 13.85 -9.27 -9.26
N LYS A 123 14.65 -9.47 -8.20
CA LYS A 123 15.91 -10.21 -8.29
C LYS A 123 15.69 -11.66 -8.70
N ARG A 124 14.67 -12.34 -8.14
CA ARG A 124 14.31 -13.71 -8.53
C ARG A 124 13.95 -13.79 -10.03
N LEU A 125 13.08 -12.90 -10.51
CA LEU A 125 12.70 -12.86 -11.92
C LEU A 125 13.92 -12.65 -12.84
N ARG A 126 14.84 -11.76 -12.44
CA ARG A 126 16.08 -11.52 -13.19
C ARG A 126 16.96 -12.78 -13.25
N THR A 127 17.12 -13.49 -12.13
CA THR A 127 17.84 -14.78 -12.10
C THR A 127 17.18 -15.84 -12.99
N GLU A 128 15.85 -15.81 -13.12
CA GLU A 128 15.06 -16.65 -14.02
C GLU A 128 15.13 -16.20 -15.50
N GLY A 129 15.91 -15.16 -15.82
CA GLY A 129 16.15 -14.69 -17.19
C GLY A 129 15.14 -13.66 -17.71
N VAL A 130 14.30 -13.10 -16.84
CA VAL A 130 13.37 -12.03 -17.21
C VAL A 130 14.15 -10.73 -17.39
N PRO A 131 14.05 -10.03 -18.55
CA PRO A 131 14.87 -8.87 -18.86
C PRO A 131 14.32 -7.59 -18.20
N LEU A 132 14.28 -7.56 -16.88
CA LEU A 132 13.85 -6.42 -16.07
C LEU A 132 15.00 -5.87 -15.23
N GLU A 133 14.91 -4.59 -14.88
CA GLU A 133 15.79 -3.97 -13.89
C GLU A 133 15.65 -4.67 -12.53
N SER A 134 16.76 -4.78 -11.79
CA SER A 134 16.74 -5.43 -10.46
C SER A 134 16.06 -4.59 -9.37
N ASP A 135 15.92 -3.28 -9.60
CA ASP A 135 15.22 -2.37 -8.70
C ASP A 135 13.84 -2.05 -9.31
N PRO A 136 12.73 -2.54 -8.73
CA PRO A 136 11.41 -2.38 -9.30
C PRO A 136 10.89 -0.94 -9.28
N ASN A 137 11.55 -0.04 -8.55
CA ASN A 137 11.27 1.41 -8.61
C ASN A 137 11.64 2.03 -9.97
N LYS A 138 12.43 1.33 -10.79
CA LYS A 138 12.84 1.78 -12.13
C LYS A 138 11.97 1.21 -13.25
N TRP A 139 11.03 0.33 -12.93
CA TRP A 139 10.13 -0.27 -13.91
C TRP A 139 9.15 0.77 -14.45
N SER A 140 8.96 0.76 -15.78
CA SER A 140 7.88 1.53 -16.39
C SER A 140 6.50 1.02 -15.96
N GLU A 141 5.43 1.74 -16.30
CA GLU A 141 4.07 1.25 -16.04
C GLU A 141 3.80 -0.03 -16.83
N ASP A 142 4.34 -0.12 -18.05
CA ASP A 142 4.26 -1.31 -18.88
C ASP A 142 4.97 -2.52 -18.27
N ASP A 143 6.16 -2.32 -17.72
CA ASP A 143 6.89 -3.38 -17.00
C ASP A 143 6.07 -3.89 -15.82
N VAL A 144 5.47 -2.97 -15.04
CA VAL A 144 4.60 -3.33 -13.91
C VAL A 144 3.39 -4.11 -14.37
N LEU A 145 2.63 -3.61 -15.35
CA LEU A 145 1.44 -4.30 -15.86
C LEU A 145 1.78 -5.69 -16.38
N ALA A 146 2.88 -5.82 -17.13
CA ALA A 146 3.31 -7.10 -17.67
C ALA A 146 3.72 -8.09 -16.57
N VAL A 147 4.39 -7.60 -15.52
CA VAL A 147 4.75 -8.42 -14.36
C VAL A 147 3.49 -8.88 -13.62
N LEU A 148 2.55 -7.98 -13.35
CA LEU A 148 1.28 -8.32 -12.68
C LEU A 148 0.48 -9.38 -13.46
N ALA A 149 0.49 -9.30 -14.79
CA ALA A 149 -0.22 -10.26 -15.64
C ALA A 149 0.49 -11.62 -15.76
N LYS A 150 1.83 -11.62 -15.84
CA LYS A 150 2.62 -12.82 -16.18
C LYS A 150 3.14 -13.60 -14.97
N PHE A 151 3.33 -12.92 -13.84
CA PHE A 151 3.89 -13.52 -12.64
C PHE A 151 2.94 -13.26 -11.46
N PRO A 152 1.84 -14.03 -11.34
CA PRO A 152 0.88 -13.86 -10.26
C PRO A 152 1.57 -13.89 -8.90
N GLN A 153 1.37 -12.86 -8.09
CA GLN A 153 1.77 -12.83 -6.69
C GLN A 153 0.56 -12.49 -5.83
N ASP A 154 0.72 -12.69 -4.52
CA ASP A 154 -0.28 -12.26 -3.56
C ASP A 154 -0.12 -10.76 -3.23
N HIS A 155 -0.73 -9.90 -4.06
CA HIS A 155 -0.65 -8.45 -3.91
C HIS A 155 -1.59 -7.90 -2.83
N VAL A 156 -1.39 -6.62 -2.49
CA VAL A 156 -2.34 -5.84 -1.68
C VAL A 156 -3.68 -5.70 -2.40
N GLY A 157 -4.76 -5.64 -1.63
CA GLY A 157 -6.10 -5.41 -2.14
C GLY A 157 -6.74 -6.69 -2.68
N ASN A 158 -7.65 -6.52 -3.65
CA ASN A 158 -8.55 -7.59 -4.10
C ASN A 158 -8.59 -7.80 -5.61
N LEU A 159 -7.64 -7.26 -6.36
CA LEU A 159 -7.63 -7.34 -7.81
C LEU A 159 -6.65 -8.41 -8.32
N LEU A 160 -7.04 -9.05 -9.41
CA LEU A 160 -6.21 -10.00 -10.16
C LEU A 160 -6.15 -9.53 -11.61
N VAL A 161 -4.93 -9.45 -12.15
CA VAL A 161 -4.67 -8.94 -13.50
C VAL A 161 -4.45 -10.12 -14.44
N GLY A 162 -5.37 -10.34 -15.38
CA GLY A 162 -5.27 -11.39 -16.38
C GLY A 162 -5.76 -12.76 -15.92
N ASP A 163 -5.97 -13.65 -16.90
CA ASP A 163 -6.49 -15.00 -16.66
C ASP A 163 -5.49 -15.90 -15.93
N LEU A 164 -4.18 -15.64 -16.05
CA LEU A 164 -3.17 -16.39 -15.34
C LEU A 164 -3.24 -16.12 -13.83
N ALA A 165 -3.37 -14.85 -13.41
CA ALA A 165 -3.55 -14.51 -12.01
C ALA A 165 -4.85 -15.07 -11.42
N TYR A 166 -5.92 -15.03 -12.20
CA TYR A 166 -7.20 -15.63 -11.81
C TYR A 166 -7.13 -17.16 -11.64
N THR A 167 -6.52 -17.85 -12.61
CA THR A 167 -6.36 -19.31 -12.57
C THR A 167 -5.46 -19.73 -11.41
N HIS A 168 -4.36 -19.01 -11.20
CA HIS A 168 -3.46 -19.24 -10.06
C HIS A 168 -4.20 -19.09 -8.73
N TRP A 169 -4.99 -18.03 -8.57
CA TRP A 169 -5.79 -17.82 -7.36
C TRP A 169 -6.82 -18.93 -7.14
N LEU A 170 -7.54 -19.38 -8.18
CA LEU A 170 -8.50 -20.50 -8.08
C LEU A 170 -7.85 -21.83 -7.66
N GLN A 171 -6.60 -22.06 -8.08
CA GLN A 171 -5.85 -23.29 -7.80
C GLN A 171 -5.08 -23.22 -6.48
N SER A 172 -4.92 -22.04 -5.91
CA SER A 172 -4.19 -21.84 -4.66
C SER A 172 -5.01 -22.41 -3.51
N ALA A 173 -4.47 -23.42 -2.83
CA ALA A 173 -5.02 -23.88 -1.57
C ALA A 173 -4.76 -22.84 -0.48
N GLN A 174 -5.68 -22.69 0.47
CA GLN A 174 -5.43 -21.90 1.66
C GLN A 174 -4.26 -22.52 2.42
N GLU A 175 -3.22 -21.73 2.69
CA GLU A 175 -2.07 -22.20 3.46
C GLU A 175 -2.50 -22.55 4.88
N ALA A 176 -2.01 -23.67 5.41
CA ALA A 176 -2.20 -24.01 6.81
C ALA A 176 -1.44 -23.03 7.70
N ALA A 177 -2.04 -22.64 8.83
CA ALA A 177 -1.35 -21.81 9.82
C ALA A 177 -0.08 -22.50 10.31
N ILE A 178 1.02 -21.74 10.33
CA ILE A 178 2.28 -22.20 10.90
C ILE A 178 2.45 -21.68 12.33
N SER A 179 3.23 -22.39 13.13
CA SER A 179 3.61 -21.97 14.48
C SER A 179 4.62 -20.83 14.47
N ASP A 180 4.71 -20.08 15.57
CA ASP A 180 5.73 -19.04 15.77
C ASP A 180 7.16 -19.57 15.54
N GLN A 181 7.45 -20.82 15.96
CA GLN A 181 8.75 -21.45 15.73
C GLN A 181 9.05 -21.68 14.24
N GLN A 182 8.04 -22.05 13.45
CA GLN A 182 8.18 -22.20 12.00
C GLN A 182 8.32 -20.83 11.31
N ALA A 183 7.61 -19.80 11.78
CA ALA A 183 7.79 -18.43 11.31
C ALA A 183 9.21 -17.92 11.58
N GLY A 184 9.78 -18.21 12.76
CA GLY A 184 11.18 -17.92 13.07
C GLY A 184 12.17 -18.65 12.16
N ALA A 185 11.93 -19.93 11.85
CA ALA A 185 12.75 -20.68 10.89
C ALA A 185 12.68 -20.07 9.47
N LYS A 186 11.51 -19.57 9.05
CA LYS A 186 11.33 -18.86 7.77
C LYS A 186 12.09 -17.53 7.75
N ALA A 187 12.02 -16.75 8.83
CA ALA A 187 12.80 -15.52 8.98
C ALA A 187 14.31 -15.78 8.88
N GLU A 188 14.78 -16.85 9.51
CA GLU A 188 16.19 -17.24 9.47
C GLU A 188 16.62 -17.70 8.07
N ALA A 189 15.79 -18.44 7.35
CA ALA A 189 16.07 -18.82 5.96
C ALA A 189 16.17 -17.58 5.04
N ILE A 190 15.28 -16.60 5.22
CA ILE A 190 15.33 -15.33 4.48
C ILE A 190 16.61 -14.57 4.82
N ALA A 191 16.99 -14.52 6.09
CA ALA A 191 18.16 -13.79 6.55
C ALA A 191 19.50 -14.36 6.03
N ARG A 192 19.57 -15.67 5.77
CA ARG A 192 20.74 -16.30 5.16
C ARG A 192 20.80 -16.15 3.64
N GLY A 193 19.68 -15.82 3.01
CA GLY A 193 19.63 -15.61 1.57
C GLY A 193 20.27 -14.28 1.18
N GLU A 194 20.77 -14.20 -0.07
CA GLU A 194 21.36 -12.97 -0.63
C GLU A 194 20.41 -11.76 -0.65
N HIS A 195 19.12 -11.97 -0.38
CA HIS A 195 18.11 -10.94 -0.28
C HIS A 195 18.27 -10.10 1.00
N PHE A 196 18.82 -10.67 2.07
CA PHE A 196 19.01 -9.96 3.33
C PHE A 196 20.13 -8.89 3.25
N ASP A 197 21.21 -9.14 2.51
CA ASP A 197 22.31 -8.16 2.35
C ASP A 197 21.85 -6.85 1.69
N SER A 198 20.76 -6.90 0.90
CA SER A 198 20.15 -5.71 0.30
C SER A 198 19.33 -4.86 1.28
N SER A 199 18.93 -5.42 2.43
CA SER A 199 18.21 -4.73 3.52
C SER A 199 19.09 -3.77 4.32
N ALA A 200 20.42 -3.85 4.16
CA ALA A 200 21.38 -2.89 4.73
C ALA A 200 21.14 -1.43 4.28
N LYS A 201 20.22 -1.19 3.33
CA LYS A 201 19.77 0.13 2.88
C LYS A 201 18.51 0.65 3.60
N GLY A 202 18.15 0.10 4.75
CA GLY A 202 17.09 0.66 5.62
C GLY A 202 15.67 0.11 5.38
N GLU A 203 15.51 -0.92 4.54
CA GLU A 203 14.21 -1.58 4.34
C GLU A 203 14.04 -2.75 5.32
N GLN A 204 12.98 -2.71 6.13
CA GLN A 204 12.72 -3.75 7.12
C GLN A 204 12.35 -5.10 6.46
N PRO A 205 13.05 -6.19 6.81
CA PRO A 205 12.81 -7.49 6.19
C PRO A 205 11.47 -8.05 6.66
N LYS A 206 10.72 -8.62 5.70
CA LYS A 206 9.35 -9.10 5.92
C LYS A 206 8.97 -10.23 4.98
N PHE A 207 7.97 -11.01 5.34
CA PHE A 207 7.34 -12.05 4.52
C PHE A 207 5.87 -12.22 4.86
N THR A 208 5.09 -12.84 3.97
CA THR A 208 3.70 -13.21 4.24
C THR A 208 3.61 -14.67 4.66
N THR A 209 2.68 -14.98 5.58
CA THR A 209 2.37 -16.35 6.00
C THR A 209 1.02 -16.41 6.72
N MET A 210 0.38 -17.58 6.75
CA MET A 210 -0.76 -17.85 7.64
C MET A 210 -0.26 -18.14 9.07
N LEU A 211 -0.81 -17.44 10.07
CA LEU A 211 -0.64 -17.70 11.51
C LEU A 211 -2.01 -17.94 12.17
N THR A 212 -2.03 -18.17 13.48
CA THR A 212 -3.27 -18.43 14.24
C THR A 212 -4.30 -17.29 14.17
N GLU A 213 -3.82 -16.06 14.02
CA GLU A 213 -4.62 -14.84 13.90
C GLU A 213 -5.12 -14.58 12.47
N GLY A 214 -4.62 -15.33 11.47
CA GLY A 214 -4.96 -15.21 10.05
C GLY A 214 -3.74 -14.99 9.16
N GLU A 215 -3.97 -14.49 7.94
CA GLU A 215 -2.88 -14.07 7.05
C GLU A 215 -2.18 -12.84 7.60
N CYS A 216 -0.87 -12.95 7.77
CA CYS A 216 -0.04 -11.89 8.34
C CYS A 216 1.08 -11.49 7.40
N ILE A 217 1.45 -10.21 7.49
CA ILE A 217 2.77 -9.73 7.09
C ILE A 217 3.64 -9.82 8.35
N VAL A 218 4.64 -10.70 8.31
CA VAL A 218 5.59 -10.91 9.40
C VAL A 218 6.85 -10.09 9.13
N LYS A 219 7.15 -9.13 9.99
CA LYS A 219 8.40 -8.35 9.99
C LYS A 219 9.34 -8.92 11.04
N PHE A 220 10.65 -8.80 10.86
CA PHE A 220 11.60 -9.36 11.83
C PHE A 220 12.89 -8.54 11.97
N SER A 221 13.51 -8.62 13.15
CA SER A 221 14.78 -7.98 13.45
C SER A 221 15.99 -8.83 13.03
N GLY A 222 17.19 -8.24 13.12
CA GLY A 222 18.43 -9.00 13.22
C GLY A 222 18.51 -9.86 14.48
N HIS A 223 19.57 -10.65 14.61
CA HIS A 223 19.87 -11.40 15.83
C HIS A 223 20.30 -10.45 16.95
N VAL A 224 19.54 -10.47 18.05
CA VAL A 224 19.88 -9.81 19.31
C VAL A 224 20.74 -10.76 20.13
N THR A 225 22.04 -10.50 20.17
CA THR A 225 23.02 -11.34 20.88
C THR A 225 23.37 -10.82 22.27
N GLN A 226 23.19 -9.52 22.51
CA GLN A 226 23.37 -8.87 23.81
C GLN A 226 22.48 -7.63 23.91
N THR A 227 22.08 -7.28 25.13
CA THR A 227 21.25 -6.09 25.41
C THR A 227 22.00 -4.98 26.15
N GLU A 228 23.25 -5.22 26.54
CA GLU A 228 24.07 -4.27 27.31
C GLU A 228 24.52 -3.06 26.49
N ILE A 229 24.66 -3.22 25.17
CA ILE A 229 25.08 -2.17 24.24
C ILE A 229 24.02 -2.04 23.15
N ASP A 230 23.62 -0.81 22.84
CA ASP A 230 22.69 -0.57 21.75
C ASP A 230 23.31 -0.98 20.40
N SER A 231 22.49 -1.58 19.55
CA SER A 231 22.91 -2.09 18.25
C SER A 231 21.77 -1.97 17.25
N VAL A 232 22.08 -2.01 15.96
CA VAL A 232 21.08 -2.00 14.89
C VAL A 232 20.03 -3.11 15.10
N ALA A 233 20.45 -4.31 15.53
CA ALA A 233 19.53 -5.41 15.80
C ALA A 233 18.63 -5.15 17.01
N ASN A 234 19.18 -4.60 18.10
CA ASN A 234 18.41 -4.21 19.30
C ASN A 234 17.39 -3.14 18.95
N ARG A 235 17.81 -2.08 18.26
CA ARG A 235 16.94 -0.97 17.89
C ARG A 235 15.78 -1.43 17.01
N TRP A 236 16.03 -2.28 16.02
CA TRP A 236 14.94 -2.84 15.21
C TRP A 236 14.03 -3.78 16.00
N ALA A 237 14.55 -4.55 16.95
CA ALA A 237 13.73 -5.36 17.84
C ALA A 237 12.81 -4.49 18.71
N ASP A 238 13.34 -3.43 19.32
CA ASP A 238 12.56 -2.47 20.12
C ASP A 238 11.50 -1.76 19.28
N LEU A 239 11.83 -1.37 18.05
CA LEU A 239 10.88 -0.74 17.12
C LEU A 239 9.72 -1.65 16.73
N LEU A 240 9.97 -2.95 16.54
CA LEU A 240 8.90 -3.92 16.29
C LEU A 240 7.97 -4.09 17.50
N GLN A 241 8.51 -4.05 18.72
CA GLN A 241 7.70 -4.03 19.93
C GLN A 241 6.88 -2.74 20.05
N ALA A 242 7.51 -1.60 19.77
CA ALA A 242 6.85 -0.30 19.76
C ALA A 242 5.71 -0.26 18.73
N GLU A 243 5.87 -0.85 17.54
CA GLU A 243 4.80 -0.91 16.54
C GLU A 243 3.55 -1.67 17.03
N ALA A 244 3.72 -2.77 17.78
CA ALA A 244 2.59 -3.48 18.38
C ALA A 244 1.92 -2.69 19.51
N LEU A 245 2.72 -2.00 20.34
CA LEU A 245 2.20 -1.13 21.40
C LEU A 245 1.46 0.08 20.83
N ALA A 246 1.96 0.68 19.75
CA ALA A 246 1.33 1.79 19.05
C ALA A 246 -0.03 1.39 18.46
N ALA A 247 -0.10 0.22 17.81
CA ALA A 247 -1.37 -0.34 17.34
C ALA A 247 -2.36 -0.59 18.50
N THR A 248 -1.87 -1.11 19.64
CA THR A 248 -2.69 -1.33 20.83
C THR A 248 -3.25 -0.01 21.39
N ALA A 249 -2.41 1.02 21.51
CA ALA A 249 -2.82 2.34 21.99
C ALA A 249 -3.89 2.98 21.08
N LEU A 250 -3.68 2.93 19.76
CA LEU A 250 -4.66 3.43 18.79
C LEU A 250 -5.98 2.65 18.86
N ASN A 251 -5.93 1.32 18.93
CA ASN A 251 -7.12 0.48 19.04
C ASN A 251 -7.86 0.66 20.39
N GLY A 252 -7.18 1.17 21.42
CA GLY A 252 -7.79 1.60 22.68
C GLY A 252 -8.66 2.87 22.55
N LEU A 253 -8.41 3.72 21.54
CA LEU A 253 -9.23 4.89 21.24
C LEU A 253 -10.49 4.52 20.45
N VAL A 254 -10.29 3.77 19.37
CA VAL A 254 -11.35 3.32 18.45
C VAL A 254 -10.99 1.90 18.02
N ALA A 255 -11.91 0.96 18.22
CA ALA A 255 -11.70 -0.41 17.81
C ALA A 255 -11.37 -0.49 16.30
N ASP A 256 -10.37 -1.30 15.95
CA ASP A 256 -9.93 -1.60 14.58
C ASP A 256 -9.42 -0.40 13.78
N ILE A 257 -9.11 0.73 14.41
CA ILE A 257 -8.48 1.88 13.73
C ILE A 257 -7.03 1.57 13.30
N ALA A 258 -6.36 0.61 13.93
CA ALA A 258 -5.01 0.16 13.60
C ALA A 258 -4.96 -1.35 13.35
N ALA A 259 -4.04 -1.78 12.50
CA ALA A 259 -3.82 -3.19 12.21
C ALA A 259 -3.48 -3.97 13.50
N HIS A 260 -4.03 -5.18 13.62
CA HIS A 260 -3.77 -6.02 14.78
C HIS A 260 -2.37 -6.62 14.69
N ASN A 261 -1.55 -6.29 15.68
CA ASN A 261 -0.14 -6.57 15.70
C ASN A 261 0.22 -7.43 16.92
N ARG A 262 0.98 -8.50 16.71
CA ARG A 262 1.49 -9.37 17.79
C ARG A 262 2.97 -9.60 17.60
N THR A 263 3.75 -9.34 18.64
CA THR A 263 5.17 -9.67 18.66
C THR A 263 5.45 -11.00 19.33
N PHE A 264 6.54 -11.65 18.92
CA PHE A 264 7.07 -12.85 19.53
C PHE A 264 8.57 -12.97 19.26
N CYS A 265 9.28 -13.76 20.07
CA CYS A 265 10.72 -13.93 19.94
C CYS A 265 11.07 -15.39 19.63
N VAL A 266 11.91 -15.60 18.61
CA VAL A 266 12.41 -16.92 18.23
C VAL A 266 13.90 -16.82 17.91
N GLN A 267 14.70 -17.65 18.58
CA GLN A 267 16.14 -17.76 18.33
C GLN A 267 16.89 -16.41 18.35
N GLY A 268 16.54 -15.52 19.28
CA GLY A 268 17.18 -14.21 19.40
C GLY A 268 16.71 -13.16 18.40
N ARG A 269 15.65 -13.42 17.63
CA ARG A 269 15.00 -12.42 16.77
C ARG A 269 13.64 -12.04 17.32
N THR A 270 13.32 -10.75 17.27
CA THR A 270 11.95 -10.27 17.43
C THR A 270 11.25 -10.35 16.09
N LEU A 271 10.05 -10.91 16.09
CA LEU A 271 9.13 -10.92 14.96
C LEU A 271 7.86 -10.16 15.34
N LEU A 272 7.27 -9.51 14.35
CA LEU A 272 5.97 -8.85 14.44
C LEU A 272 5.05 -9.45 13.39
N ALA A 273 4.01 -10.14 13.81
CA ALA A 273 2.90 -10.51 12.95
C ALA A 273 1.90 -9.35 12.88
N SER A 274 1.79 -8.73 11.71
CA SER A 274 0.75 -7.75 11.41
C SER A 274 -0.34 -8.41 10.59
N LYS A 275 -1.54 -8.53 11.16
CA LYS A 275 -2.68 -9.16 10.50
C LYS A 275 -3.13 -8.33 9.31
N ARG A 276 -3.25 -8.99 8.15
CA ARG A 276 -3.76 -8.35 6.93
C ARG A 276 -5.24 -8.04 7.05
N PHE A 277 -5.59 -6.77 6.98
CA PHE A 277 -6.98 -6.30 6.96
C PHE A 277 -7.63 -6.44 5.58
N ASP A 278 -6.85 -6.70 4.52
CA ASP A 278 -7.33 -6.89 3.17
C ASP A 278 -7.68 -8.35 2.83
N ARG A 279 -7.76 -9.20 3.86
CA ARG A 279 -8.04 -10.62 3.79
C ARG A 279 -9.16 -10.98 4.76
N THR A 280 -10.04 -11.87 4.32
CA THR A 280 -11.15 -12.37 5.14
C THR A 280 -10.91 -13.84 5.52
N PRO A 281 -11.43 -14.31 6.67
CA PRO A 281 -11.30 -15.71 7.08
C PRO A 281 -11.83 -16.72 6.05
N GLU A 282 -12.87 -16.34 5.30
CA GLU A 282 -13.54 -17.18 4.30
C GLU A 282 -12.78 -17.24 2.95
N GLY A 283 -11.59 -16.63 2.84
CA GLY A 283 -10.77 -16.63 1.62
C GLY A 283 -11.11 -15.50 0.64
N GLY A 284 -12.00 -14.59 1.02
CA GLY A 284 -12.26 -13.34 0.30
C GLY A 284 -11.23 -12.25 0.56
N ARG A 285 -11.31 -11.18 -0.23
CA ARG A 285 -10.38 -10.03 -0.19
C ARG A 285 -11.12 -8.71 -0.13
N VAL A 286 -10.42 -7.66 0.30
CA VAL A 286 -10.94 -6.28 0.37
C VAL A 286 -10.06 -5.38 -0.49
N GLY A 287 -10.66 -4.44 -1.23
CA GLY A 287 -9.88 -3.47 -2.00
C GLY A 287 -9.21 -2.47 -1.07
N VAL A 288 -7.95 -2.14 -1.34
CA VAL A 288 -7.16 -1.16 -0.57
C VAL A 288 -6.53 -0.20 -1.55
N ASN A 289 -6.62 1.10 -1.27
CA ASN A 289 -5.96 2.12 -2.06
C ASN A 289 -5.24 3.07 -1.11
N SER A 290 -3.92 3.20 -1.26
CA SER A 290 -3.12 4.15 -0.48
C SER A 290 -3.54 5.58 -0.77
N PHE A 291 -3.25 6.51 0.14
CA PHE A 291 -3.46 7.93 -0.18
C PHE A 291 -2.49 8.40 -1.26
N SER A 292 -1.40 7.67 -1.55
CA SER A 292 -0.54 7.98 -2.69
C SER A 292 -1.28 7.74 -4.01
N SER A 293 -1.99 6.61 -4.13
CA SER A 293 -2.77 6.31 -5.34
C SER A 293 -4.01 7.21 -5.46
N LEU A 294 -4.67 7.51 -4.33
CA LEU A 294 -5.79 8.45 -4.30
C LEU A 294 -5.36 9.90 -4.59
N ASP A 295 -4.22 10.36 -4.06
CA ASP A 295 -3.69 11.69 -4.38
C ASP A 295 -3.41 11.80 -5.87
N SER A 296 -2.77 10.79 -6.46
CA SER A 296 -2.41 10.78 -7.89
C SER A 296 -3.63 10.93 -8.81
N GLU A 297 -4.78 10.32 -8.47
CA GLU A 297 -5.99 10.39 -9.28
C GLU A 297 -6.87 11.62 -8.96
N PHE A 298 -7.03 11.96 -7.69
CA PHE A 298 -8.08 12.88 -7.24
C PHE A 298 -7.54 14.25 -6.82
N VAL A 299 -6.31 14.35 -6.32
CA VAL A 299 -5.82 15.57 -5.64
C VAL A 299 -4.66 16.22 -6.38
N GLY A 300 -3.61 15.47 -6.72
CA GLY A 300 -2.45 15.92 -7.48
C GLY A 300 -1.50 16.83 -6.70
N LYS A 301 -1.42 16.71 -5.37
CA LYS A 301 -0.52 17.53 -4.54
C LYS A 301 0.87 16.92 -4.38
N ALA A 302 1.02 15.60 -4.48
CA ALA A 302 2.24 14.77 -4.36
C ALA A 302 2.99 14.86 -3.01
N ASN A 303 3.10 16.05 -2.41
CA ASN A 303 3.84 16.35 -1.18
C ASN A 303 2.93 16.81 -0.03
N GLY A 304 1.63 16.56 -0.12
CA GLY A 304 0.70 16.86 0.97
C GLY A 304 0.89 15.89 2.14
N ASN A 305 0.71 16.37 3.37
CA ASN A 305 0.61 15.49 4.53
C ASN A 305 -0.79 14.86 4.62
N TRP A 306 -0.93 13.82 5.45
CA TRP A 306 -2.19 13.06 5.52
C TRP A 306 -3.42 13.93 5.82
N PRO A 307 -3.42 14.85 6.80
CA PRO A 307 -4.56 15.72 7.08
C PRO A 307 -5.07 16.51 5.87
N GLU A 308 -4.17 17.12 5.12
CA GLU A 308 -4.53 17.98 3.98
C GLU A 308 -5.04 17.18 2.78
N ILE A 309 -4.46 15.99 2.55
CA ILE A 309 -4.94 15.06 1.53
C ILE A 309 -6.30 14.52 1.93
N ALA A 310 -6.50 14.11 3.17
CA ALA A 310 -7.79 13.63 3.68
C ALA A 310 -8.90 14.68 3.49
N ASP A 311 -8.64 15.95 3.86
CA ASP A 311 -9.60 17.04 3.67
C ASP A 311 -9.97 17.21 2.19
N THR A 312 -8.99 17.14 1.28
CA THR A 312 -9.24 17.29 -0.16
C THR A 312 -10.02 16.09 -0.72
N LEU A 313 -9.68 14.86 -0.30
CA LEU A 313 -10.39 13.65 -0.69
C LEU A 313 -11.85 13.64 -0.21
N TYR A 314 -12.11 14.13 1.00
CA TYR A 314 -13.47 14.27 1.52
C TYR A 314 -14.29 15.31 0.77
N GLN A 315 -13.70 16.48 0.46
CA GLN A 315 -14.35 17.51 -0.35
C GLN A 315 -14.76 17.01 -1.74
N GLN A 316 -14.05 16.01 -2.27
CA GLN A 316 -14.38 15.36 -3.55
C GLN A 316 -15.29 14.12 -3.42
N GLY A 317 -15.77 13.81 -2.21
CA GLY A 317 -16.60 12.63 -1.94
C GLY A 317 -15.87 11.30 -2.12
N VAL A 318 -14.54 11.30 -2.00
CA VAL A 318 -13.71 10.09 -2.18
C VAL A 318 -13.65 9.26 -0.91
N ILE A 319 -13.53 9.90 0.26
CA ILE A 319 -13.51 9.25 1.56
C ILE A 319 -14.62 9.80 2.46
N THR A 320 -14.98 9.07 3.51
CA THR A 320 -15.99 9.49 4.49
C THR A 320 -15.45 10.58 5.43
N GLU A 321 -16.35 11.33 6.08
CA GLU A 321 -15.97 12.28 7.13
C GLU A 321 -15.30 11.58 8.33
N ASN A 322 -15.77 10.38 8.67
CA ASN A 322 -15.17 9.55 9.70
C ASN A 322 -13.71 9.18 9.34
N ALA A 323 -13.45 8.83 8.08
CA ALA A 323 -12.09 8.55 7.61
C ALA A 323 -11.16 9.75 7.77
N VAL A 324 -11.64 10.98 7.51
CA VAL A 324 -10.86 12.20 7.75
C VAL A 324 -10.50 12.35 9.22
N THR A 325 -11.48 12.20 10.11
CA THR A 325 -11.28 12.37 11.55
C THR A 325 -10.27 11.36 12.09
N GLN A 326 -10.45 10.08 11.75
CA GLN A 326 -9.53 9.01 12.14
C GLN A 326 -8.11 9.22 11.58
N CYS A 327 -8.00 9.66 10.33
CA CYS A 327 -6.72 9.97 9.70
C CYS A 327 -5.98 11.11 10.42
N LYS A 328 -6.70 12.17 10.81
CA LYS A 328 -6.14 13.31 11.56
C LYS A 328 -5.68 12.91 12.97
N VAL A 329 -6.44 12.06 13.67
CA VAL A 329 -6.03 11.50 14.97
C VAL A 329 -4.79 10.64 14.81
N ALA A 330 -4.76 9.73 13.83
CA ALA A 330 -3.62 8.84 13.58
C ALA A 330 -2.35 9.61 13.20
N TRP A 331 -2.47 10.65 12.37
CA TRP A 331 -1.34 11.51 12.00
C TRP A 331 -0.80 12.28 13.22
N ALA A 332 -1.68 12.88 14.03
CA ALA A 332 -1.28 13.57 15.26
C ALA A 332 -0.60 12.61 16.24
N PHE A 333 -1.12 11.39 16.37
CA PHE A 333 -0.52 10.34 17.19
C PHE A 333 0.88 10.00 16.69
N GLY A 334 1.05 9.80 15.37
CA GLY A 334 2.37 9.56 14.76
C GLY A 334 3.39 10.65 15.08
N GLN A 335 2.99 11.93 15.02
CA GLN A 335 3.88 13.04 15.42
C GLN A 335 4.30 12.96 16.89
N LEU A 336 3.37 12.61 17.79
CA LEU A 336 3.62 12.52 19.23
C LEU A 336 4.47 11.29 19.60
N ILE A 337 4.39 10.22 18.82
CA ILE A 337 5.21 9.03 18.99
C ILE A 337 6.50 9.07 18.17
N ALA A 338 6.92 10.23 17.64
CA ALA A 338 8.15 10.34 16.85
C ALA A 338 8.20 9.48 15.58
N ASN A 339 7.05 9.27 14.93
CA ASN A 339 7.01 8.65 13.61
C ASN A 339 7.40 9.66 12.53
N SER A 340 8.64 9.59 12.06
CA SER A 340 9.15 10.44 10.99
C SER A 340 8.87 9.90 9.58
N ASP A 341 8.20 8.75 9.43
CA ASP A 341 7.95 8.07 8.15
C ASP A 341 6.46 7.98 7.80
N MET A 342 5.76 9.11 7.90
CA MET A 342 4.32 9.22 7.59
C MET A 342 4.07 9.72 6.17
N HIS A 343 4.60 9.01 5.18
CA HIS A 343 4.32 9.29 3.76
C HIS A 343 2.94 8.75 3.34
N LEU A 344 2.39 9.21 2.20
CA LEU A 344 1.03 8.83 1.75
C LEU A 344 0.84 7.35 1.42
N GLY A 345 1.92 6.59 1.24
CA GLY A 345 1.89 5.12 1.13
C GLY A 345 1.61 4.37 2.45
N ASN A 346 1.69 5.04 3.61
CA ASN A 346 1.48 4.43 4.94
C ASN A 346 0.08 4.73 5.52
N VAL A 347 -0.83 5.24 4.69
CA VAL A 347 -2.25 5.41 5.00
C VAL A 347 -3.06 5.01 3.78
N SER A 348 -4.17 4.31 4.01
CA SER A 348 -4.99 3.75 2.94
C SER A 348 -6.47 3.90 3.23
N ALA A 349 -7.29 3.75 2.19
CA ALA A 349 -8.74 3.64 2.28
C ALA A 349 -9.22 2.27 1.78
N LEU A 350 -10.30 1.76 2.37
CA LEU A 350 -10.91 0.48 1.99
C LEU A 350 -12.01 0.68 0.94
N ASN A 351 -11.92 -0.10 -0.13
CA ASN A 351 -12.94 -0.16 -1.16
C ASN A 351 -13.84 -1.40 -0.96
N TRP A 352 -14.99 -1.17 -0.34
CA TRP A 352 -16.01 -2.19 -0.06
C TRP A 352 -17.02 -2.42 -1.19
N GLY A 353 -16.96 -1.63 -2.26
CA GLY A 353 -18.00 -1.65 -3.31
C GLY A 353 -18.20 -0.31 -4.03
N GLY A 354 -17.54 0.76 -3.59
CA GLY A 354 -17.63 2.08 -4.18
C GLY A 354 -17.21 3.18 -3.21
N ARG A 355 -17.17 4.41 -3.69
CA ARG A 355 -16.94 5.62 -2.89
C ARG A 355 -18.24 6.08 -2.22
N PRO A 356 -18.19 6.80 -1.08
CA PRO A 356 -16.97 7.19 -0.36
C PRO A 356 -16.33 6.01 0.38
N PHE A 357 -15.01 6.01 0.48
CA PHE A 357 -14.23 4.98 1.15
C PHE A 357 -14.05 5.28 2.64
N GLU A 358 -14.04 4.23 3.46
CA GLU A 358 -13.62 4.32 4.87
C GLU A 358 -12.09 4.24 4.98
N LEU A 359 -11.52 4.73 6.08
CA LEU A 359 -10.09 4.57 6.34
C LEU A 359 -9.76 3.08 6.56
N ALA A 360 -8.64 2.63 6.00
CA ALA A 360 -8.08 1.34 6.35
C ALA A 360 -7.45 1.40 7.74
N PRO A 361 -7.37 0.27 8.47
CA PRO A 361 -6.59 0.21 9.70
C PRO A 361 -5.18 0.74 9.48
N ILE A 362 -4.73 1.65 10.34
CA ILE A 362 -3.39 2.23 10.30
C ILE A 362 -2.34 1.13 10.50
N TYR A 363 -1.30 1.15 9.67
CA TYR A 363 -0.18 0.22 9.69
C TYR A 363 1.13 1.03 9.66
N ASP A 364 2.26 0.37 9.93
CA ASP A 364 3.60 0.98 9.94
C ASP A 364 3.65 2.24 10.84
N MET A 365 2.97 2.18 11.99
CA MET A 365 2.92 3.25 12.98
C MET A 365 3.86 2.96 14.14
N LEU A 366 5.05 3.54 14.10
CA LEU A 366 6.15 3.29 15.06
C LEU A 366 7.11 4.50 15.10
N PRO A 367 7.98 4.63 16.13
CA PRO A 367 8.81 5.81 16.34
C PRO A 367 10.05 5.82 15.41
N MET A 368 9.82 5.94 14.10
CA MET A 368 10.83 5.82 13.04
C MET A 368 11.96 6.84 13.13
N HIS A 369 11.80 7.95 13.88
CA HIS A 369 12.88 8.88 14.13
C HIS A 369 14.09 8.21 14.80
N PHE A 370 13.84 7.18 15.61
CA PHE A 370 14.87 6.41 16.30
C PHE A 370 15.33 5.18 15.51
N SER A 371 14.94 5.02 14.24
CA SER A 371 15.41 3.92 13.40
C SER A 371 16.89 4.06 13.05
N PRO A 372 17.63 2.93 12.95
CA PRO A 372 18.99 2.97 12.44
C PRO A 372 19.03 3.59 11.04
N ASN A 373 19.96 4.53 10.82
CA ASN A 373 20.09 5.14 9.49
C ASN A 373 20.83 4.19 8.52
N SER A 374 20.93 4.58 7.25
CA SER A 374 21.62 3.76 6.22
C SER A 374 23.12 3.56 6.46
N ALA A 375 23.75 4.39 7.31
CA ALA A 375 25.14 4.21 7.74
C ALA A 375 25.28 3.29 8.96
N GLY A 376 24.16 2.89 9.58
CA GLY A 376 24.11 2.09 10.79
C GLY A 376 24.19 2.91 12.08
N ASP A 377 24.16 4.24 12.01
CA ASP A 377 24.11 5.06 13.22
C ASP A 377 22.77 4.91 13.91
N LEU A 378 22.77 5.13 15.23
CA LEU A 378 21.61 5.00 16.09
C LEU A 378 21.23 6.39 16.62
N PRO A 379 20.28 7.09 15.97
CA PRO A 379 19.83 8.40 16.42
C PRO A 379 19.35 8.38 17.87
N SER A 380 19.74 9.38 18.64
CA SER A 380 19.41 9.52 20.06
C SER A 380 18.76 10.85 20.42
N GLU A 381 18.73 11.81 19.50
CA GLU A 381 18.12 13.11 19.76
C GLU A 381 16.60 13.02 19.78
N PRO A 382 15.90 13.77 20.65
CA PRO A 382 14.44 13.79 20.65
C PRO A 382 13.85 14.35 19.36
N TYR A 383 12.71 13.79 18.94
CA TYR A 383 11.97 14.22 17.77
C TYR A 383 11.20 15.53 18.02
N HIS A 384 11.29 16.44 17.06
CA HIS A 384 10.48 17.65 17.06
C HIS A 384 9.07 17.38 16.53
N ILE A 385 8.07 17.47 17.41
CA ILE A 385 6.65 17.28 17.06
C ILE A 385 6.23 18.37 16.06
N GLY A 386 6.00 17.98 14.81
CA GLY A 386 5.50 18.90 13.79
C GLY A 386 4.01 19.17 13.96
N PHE A 387 3.63 20.45 13.97
CA PHE A 387 2.25 20.91 14.10
C PHE A 387 1.62 21.17 12.71
N ASN A 388 0.34 20.82 12.54
CA ASN A 388 -0.44 21.19 11.36
C ASN A 388 -1.75 21.89 11.78
N PRO A 389 -2.01 23.15 11.36
CA PRO A 389 -3.25 23.88 11.65
C PRO A 389 -4.54 23.23 11.14
N SER A 390 -4.48 22.37 10.11
CA SER A 390 -5.64 21.66 9.57
C SER A 390 -6.15 20.55 10.50
N VAL A 391 -5.36 20.17 11.51
CA VAL A 391 -5.72 19.15 12.51
C VAL A 391 -6.40 19.84 13.71
N PRO A 392 -7.71 19.61 13.94
CA PRO A 392 -8.44 20.26 15.02
C PRO A 392 -7.88 19.92 16.40
N LYS A 393 -8.08 20.82 17.37
CA LYS A 393 -7.67 20.63 18.77
C LYS A 393 -8.11 19.29 19.35
N ILE A 394 -9.34 18.87 19.08
CA ILE A 394 -9.88 17.60 19.58
C ILE A 394 -9.08 16.39 19.07
N CYS A 395 -8.59 16.42 17.82
CA CYS A 395 -7.78 15.33 17.27
C CYS A 395 -6.44 15.22 18.00
N TRP A 396 -5.80 16.37 18.28
CA TRP A 396 -4.57 16.41 19.07
C TRP A 396 -4.79 15.95 20.51
N GLN A 397 -5.90 16.34 21.15
CA GLN A 397 -6.22 15.90 22.52
C GLN A 397 -6.44 14.39 22.59
N THR A 398 -7.17 13.83 21.62
CA THR A 398 -7.38 12.37 21.53
C THR A 398 -6.07 11.63 21.27
N ALA A 399 -5.25 12.11 20.33
CA ALA A 399 -3.96 11.52 20.02
C ALA A 399 -2.97 11.61 21.19
N TYR A 400 -2.99 12.70 21.95
CA TYR A 400 -2.15 12.92 23.13
C TYR A 400 -2.37 11.86 24.20
N ALA A 401 -3.63 11.57 24.54
CA ALA A 401 -3.95 10.53 25.52
C ALA A 401 -3.38 9.16 25.11
N ALA A 402 -3.57 8.76 23.84
CA ALA A 402 -3.00 7.51 23.33
C ALA A 402 -1.47 7.52 23.28
N ALA A 403 -0.84 8.67 22.98
CA ALA A 403 0.61 8.78 22.93
C ALA A 403 1.26 8.69 24.32
N GLU A 404 0.64 9.27 25.35
CA GLU A 404 1.07 9.08 26.75
C GLU A 404 0.96 7.60 27.15
N ASP A 405 -0.19 6.97 26.89
CA ASP A 405 -0.38 5.55 27.16
C ASP A 405 0.67 4.70 26.43
N PHE A 406 0.92 4.97 25.14
CA PHE A 406 1.95 4.29 24.36
C PHE A 406 3.33 4.38 25.00
N TRP A 407 3.81 5.59 25.31
CA TRP A 407 5.14 5.78 25.88
C TRP A 407 5.27 5.15 27.26
N HIS A 408 4.23 5.22 28.11
CA HIS A 408 4.23 4.53 29.39
C HIS A 408 4.32 3.01 29.25
N HIS A 409 3.63 2.41 28.27
CA HIS A 409 3.74 0.98 28.00
C HIS A 409 5.12 0.60 27.44
N VAL A 410 5.74 1.46 26.61
CA VAL A 410 7.13 1.27 26.17
C VAL A 410 8.09 1.23 27.38
N LEU A 411 7.94 2.16 28.32
CA LEU A 411 8.77 2.23 29.52
C LEU A 411 8.55 1.06 30.48
N ALA A 412 7.31 0.58 30.59
CA ALA A 412 6.95 -0.54 31.45
C ALA A 412 7.29 -1.92 30.85
N SER A 413 7.58 -1.99 29.54
CA SER A 413 7.82 -3.24 28.84
C SER A 413 9.08 -3.95 29.35
N GLY A 414 8.95 -5.23 29.70
CA GLY A 414 10.08 -6.08 30.12
C GLY A 414 10.95 -6.58 28.95
N VAL A 415 10.50 -6.41 27.71
CA VAL A 415 11.21 -6.92 26.51
C VAL A 415 11.85 -5.82 25.67
N ILE A 416 11.55 -4.54 25.94
CA ILE A 416 12.20 -3.39 25.32
C ILE A 416 13.49 -3.08 26.07
N SER A 417 14.56 -2.79 25.34
CA SER A 417 15.88 -2.51 25.90
C SER A 417 15.90 -1.25 26.76
N GLU A 418 16.78 -1.20 27.76
CA GLU A 418 16.93 -0.02 28.62
C GLU A 418 17.42 1.21 27.83
N HIS A 419 18.28 1.01 26.82
CA HIS A 419 18.73 2.08 25.93
C HIS A 419 17.56 2.74 25.18
N PHE A 420 16.64 1.94 24.64
CA PHE A 420 15.46 2.47 23.97
C PHE A 420 14.49 3.13 24.96
N LYS A 421 14.39 2.60 26.20
CA LYS A 421 13.60 3.26 27.26
C LYS A 421 14.15 4.64 27.61
N ASP A 422 15.47 4.84 27.57
CA ASP A 422 16.04 6.17 27.80
C ASP A 422 15.65 7.17 26.70
N LEU A 423 15.57 6.73 25.45
CA LEU A 423 15.01 7.55 24.35
C LEU A 423 13.52 7.82 24.56
N ALA A 424 12.75 6.79 24.94
CA ALA A 424 11.34 6.92 25.23
C ALA A 424 11.06 7.90 26.39
N LYS A 425 11.89 7.91 27.45
CA LYS A 425 11.79 8.89 28.55
C LYS A 425 11.97 10.31 28.04
N GLN A 426 12.97 10.53 27.19
CA GLN A 426 13.24 11.85 26.62
C GLN A 426 12.10 12.29 25.69
N GLN A 427 11.62 11.40 24.83
CA GLN A 427 10.52 11.70 23.92
C GLN A 427 9.20 11.97 24.67
N LEU A 428 8.92 11.23 25.73
CA LEU A 428 7.76 11.46 26.59
C LEU A 428 7.80 12.87 27.21
N GLN A 429 8.96 13.33 27.68
CA GLN A 429 9.10 14.71 28.17
C GLN A 429 8.76 15.75 27.11
N VAL A 430 9.15 15.51 25.84
CA VAL A 430 8.80 16.38 24.71
C VAL A 430 7.28 16.38 24.47
N VAL A 431 6.64 15.20 24.55
CA VAL A 431 5.18 15.06 24.45
C VAL A 431 4.48 15.84 25.56
N GLU A 432 4.87 15.63 26.83
CA GLU A 432 4.30 16.33 27.99
C GLU A 432 4.40 17.85 27.87
N GLN A 433 5.54 18.36 27.38
CA GLN A 433 5.72 19.79 27.11
C GLN A 433 4.81 20.30 25.98
N PHE A 434 4.55 19.47 24.96
CA PHE A 434 3.68 19.81 23.84
C PHE A 434 2.21 19.97 24.25
N ALA A 435 1.79 19.44 25.40
CA ALA A 435 0.45 19.67 25.96
C ALA A 435 0.12 21.17 26.11
N VAL A 436 1.13 22.02 26.36
CA VAL A 436 0.95 23.48 26.42
C VAL A 436 0.52 24.04 25.06
N THR A 437 1.07 23.53 23.97
CA THR A 437 0.69 23.91 22.60
C THR A 437 -0.75 23.50 22.33
N ILE A 438 -1.13 22.26 22.66
CA ILE A 438 -2.50 21.76 22.49
C ILE A 438 -3.51 22.62 23.26
N LYS A 439 -3.19 23.01 24.51
CA LYS A 439 -4.05 23.88 25.33
C LYS A 439 -4.32 25.25 24.68
N LYS A 440 -3.31 25.82 24.00
CA LYS A 440 -3.39 27.13 23.32
C LYS A 440 -4.16 27.10 22.00
N MET A 441 -4.41 25.93 21.42
CA MET A 441 -5.20 25.83 20.18
C MET A 441 -6.60 26.39 20.39
N ALA A 442 -7.10 27.08 19.36
CA ALA A 442 -8.45 27.65 19.30
C ALA A 442 -9.52 26.55 19.21
#